data_AF-A0A2K3PJY7-F1
#
_entry.id   AF-A0A2K3PJY7-F1
#
_cell.length_a   1.000
_cell.length_b   1.000
_cell.length_c   1.000
_cell.angle_alpha   90.00
_cell.angle_beta   90.00
_cell.angle_gamma   90.00
#
_symmetry.space_group_name_H-M   'P 1'
#
loop_
_entity.id
_entity.type
_entity.pdbx_description
1 polymer ?
#
loop_
_entity_poly.entity_id
_entity_poly.type
_entity_poly.pdbx_seq_one_letter_code
_entity_poly.pdbx_strand_id
1 'polypeptide(L)'
;MSIDGSFSVHLSLRRLLDRCPKLQSGNLVTEEEVVNALLGVFLNPSYTIPLMGCFRAIARNFVDKAVAMLRLVPNLRSNTVDDAMEVDSDIVLDDVANFVDHYVGRGLDLHEHVCLAFCRAVEMSSFSLSSVLSYFKFAPAPFERFSGNEVMVEPHVLRVARISYRFLLLKPEIFSKLWDWSCFLELQPC
;
A
#
# COMPACT_ATOMS: atom_id res chain seq x y z
N MET A 1 10.78 0.65 22.32
CA MET A 1 11.84 1.46 22.94
C MET A 1 12.46 0.60 24.01
N SER A 2 13.73 0.29 23.83
CA SER A 2 14.59 -0.30 24.85
C SER A 2 14.89 0.73 25.94
N ILE A 3 15.52 0.26 27.02
CA ILE A 3 15.81 1.05 28.22
C ILE A 3 16.72 2.27 27.92
N ASP A 4 17.50 2.20 26.85
CA ASP A 4 18.40 3.25 26.34
C ASP A 4 17.76 4.15 25.26
N GLY A 5 16.49 3.93 24.92
CA GLY A 5 15.79 4.67 23.86
C GLY A 5 16.14 4.22 22.44
N SER A 6 17.00 3.22 22.26
CA SER A 6 17.35 2.70 20.93
C SER A 6 16.17 1.96 20.28
N PHE A 7 16.22 1.89 18.95
CA PHE A 7 15.28 1.08 18.19
C PHE A 7 15.63 -0.39 18.40
N SER A 8 14.61 -1.19 18.71
CA SER A 8 14.74 -2.64 18.87
C SER A 8 13.72 -3.31 17.99
N VAL A 9 14.21 -4.09 17.03
CA VAL A 9 13.41 -4.95 16.15
C VAL A 9 12.51 -5.87 16.98
N HIS A 10 13.10 -6.61 17.92
CA HIS A 10 12.39 -7.57 18.75
C HIS A 10 11.23 -6.94 19.54
N LEU A 11 11.47 -5.79 20.20
CA LEU A 11 10.40 -5.10 20.94
C LEU A 11 9.31 -4.55 20.02
N SER A 12 9.67 -4.13 18.80
CA SER A 12 8.72 -3.61 17.81
C SER A 12 7.87 -4.72 17.21
N LEU A 13 8.47 -5.87 16.93
CA LEU A 13 7.78 -7.08 16.48
C LEU A 13 6.79 -7.56 17.54
N ARG A 14 7.22 -7.66 18.80
CA ARG A 14 6.32 -8.03 19.90
C ARG A 14 5.11 -7.10 20.00
N ARG A 15 5.33 -5.78 19.91
CA ARG A 15 4.23 -4.80 19.92
C ARG A 15 3.29 -4.95 18.72
N LEU A 16 3.80 -5.33 17.56
CA LEU A 16 2.97 -5.60 16.39
C LEU A 16 2.08 -6.82 16.65
N LEU A 17 2.66 -7.93 17.12
CA LEU A 17 1.92 -9.17 17.42
C LEU A 17 0.87 -8.95 18.52
N ASP A 18 1.20 -8.17 19.57
CA ASP A 18 0.25 -7.81 20.63
C ASP A 18 -0.95 -7.00 20.08
N ARG A 19 -0.74 -6.19 19.04
CA ARG A 19 -1.80 -5.39 18.38
C ARG A 19 -2.54 -6.14 17.30
N CYS A 20 -1.91 -7.14 16.71
CA CYS A 20 -2.40 -7.88 15.55
C CYS A 20 -2.28 -9.38 15.83
N PRO A 21 -3.12 -9.94 16.73
CA PRO A 21 -2.97 -11.31 17.23
C PRO A 21 -3.21 -12.40 16.17
N LYS A 22 -3.78 -12.04 15.00
CA LYS A 22 -3.90 -12.94 13.85
C LYS A 22 -2.56 -13.15 13.13
N LEU A 23 -1.58 -12.27 13.32
CA LEU A 23 -0.26 -12.40 12.70
C LEU A 23 0.56 -13.42 13.47
N GLN A 24 1.22 -14.32 12.73
CA GLN A 24 2.27 -15.17 13.27
C GLN A 24 3.59 -14.73 12.64
N SER A 25 4.64 -14.66 13.45
CA SER A 25 5.98 -14.38 12.94
C SER A 25 6.99 -15.27 13.65
N GLY A 26 7.99 -15.75 12.91
CA GLY A 26 9.14 -16.43 13.49
C GLY A 26 10.03 -15.49 14.32
N ASN A 27 11.13 -16.02 14.84
CA ASN A 27 12.16 -15.22 15.51
C ASN A 27 12.95 -14.41 14.48
N LEU A 28 12.46 -13.21 14.15
CA LEU A 28 13.13 -12.25 13.28
C LEU A 28 14.09 -11.40 14.12
N VAL A 29 15.34 -11.33 13.71
CA VAL A 29 16.43 -10.78 14.52
C VAL A 29 16.98 -9.49 13.92
N THR A 30 16.94 -9.34 12.59
CA THR A 30 17.47 -8.17 11.86
C THR A 30 16.38 -7.31 11.23
N GLU A 31 16.69 -6.04 10.94
CA GLU A 31 15.77 -5.15 10.22
C GLU A 31 15.42 -5.69 8.82
N GLU A 32 16.40 -6.26 8.13
CA GLU A 32 16.21 -6.82 6.80
C GLU A 32 15.29 -8.05 6.80
N GLU A 33 15.49 -8.98 7.73
CA GLU A 33 14.60 -10.14 7.91
C GLU A 33 13.15 -9.70 8.14
N VAL A 34 12.95 -8.69 9.00
CA VAL A 34 11.63 -8.14 9.30
C VAL A 34 11.01 -7.48 8.07
N VAL A 35 11.78 -6.66 7.35
CA VAL A 35 11.27 -5.99 6.15
C VAL A 35 10.90 -7.03 5.09
N ASN A 36 11.70 -8.07 4.89
CA ASN A 36 11.40 -9.11 3.92
C ASN A 36 10.18 -9.95 4.32
N ALA A 37 10.08 -10.36 5.60
CA ALA A 37 8.98 -11.20 6.07
C ALA A 37 7.65 -10.44 6.13
N LEU A 38 7.65 -9.20 6.61
CA LEU A 38 6.43 -8.44 6.86
C LEU A 38 6.01 -7.52 5.71
N LEU A 39 6.66 -7.60 4.55
CA LEU A 39 6.33 -6.71 3.43
C LEU A 39 4.94 -7.02 2.82
N GLY A 40 4.50 -8.29 2.79
CA GLY A 40 3.11 -8.63 2.44
C GLY A 40 2.10 -8.05 3.43
N VAL A 41 2.43 -8.13 4.73
CA VAL A 41 1.64 -7.53 5.82
C VAL A 41 1.56 -6.00 5.69
N PHE A 42 2.66 -5.34 5.31
CA PHE A 42 2.68 -3.89 5.08
C PHE A 42 1.71 -3.46 3.96
N LEU A 43 1.68 -4.22 2.87
CA LEU A 43 0.80 -3.97 1.72
C LEU A 43 -0.66 -4.33 1.98
N ASN A 44 -0.95 -5.13 3.01
CA ASN A 44 -2.31 -5.37 3.44
C ASN A 44 -2.88 -4.15 4.20
N PRO A 45 -3.99 -3.54 3.73
CA PRO A 45 -4.61 -2.39 4.37
C PRO A 45 -5.01 -2.58 5.84
N SER A 46 -5.30 -3.79 6.28
CA SER A 46 -5.66 -4.06 7.68
C SER A 46 -4.47 -3.89 8.63
N TYR A 47 -3.25 -4.00 8.11
CA TYR A 47 -2.03 -4.05 8.92
C TYR A 47 -1.02 -2.92 8.64
N THR A 48 -1.18 -2.13 7.57
CA THR A 48 -0.25 -1.04 7.24
C THR A 48 -0.03 -0.08 8.42
N ILE A 49 -1.11 0.43 9.05
CA ILE A 49 -1.03 1.39 10.16
C ILE A 49 -0.34 0.79 11.40
N PRO A 50 -0.78 -0.35 11.95
CA PRO A 50 -0.12 -0.93 13.12
C PRO A 50 1.35 -1.30 12.84
N LEU A 51 1.67 -1.83 11.65
CA LEU A 51 3.04 -2.14 11.25
C LEU A 51 3.90 -0.88 11.22
N MET A 52 3.49 0.15 10.49
CA MET A 52 4.23 1.40 10.38
C MET A 52 4.38 2.12 11.73
N GLY A 53 3.41 1.95 12.63
CA GLY A 53 3.45 2.50 13.98
C GLY A 53 4.51 1.82 14.84
N CYS A 54 4.62 0.50 14.75
CA CYS A 54 5.61 -0.28 15.50
C CYS A 54 7.02 -0.12 14.92
N PHE A 55 7.14 -0.05 13.60
CA PHE A 55 8.41 -0.01 12.88
C PHE A 55 8.76 1.37 12.32
N ARG A 56 8.28 2.46 12.95
CA ARG A 56 8.49 3.84 12.47
C ARG A 56 9.95 4.17 12.14
N ALA A 57 10.91 3.66 12.91
CA ALA A 57 12.34 3.91 12.69
C ALA A 57 12.84 3.36 11.35
N ILE A 58 12.24 2.29 10.85
CA ILE A 58 12.62 1.60 9.60
C ILE A 58 11.49 1.64 8.56
N ALA A 59 10.49 2.48 8.78
CA ALA A 59 9.30 2.61 7.94
C ALA A 59 9.63 2.80 6.45
N ARG A 60 10.67 3.58 6.16
CA ARG A 60 11.13 3.81 4.79
C ARG A 60 11.61 2.53 4.11
N ASN A 61 12.24 1.62 4.83
CA ASN A 61 12.77 0.37 4.28
C ASN A 61 11.65 -0.52 3.72
N PHE A 62 10.49 -0.54 4.38
CA PHE A 62 9.29 -1.22 3.86
C PHE A 62 8.82 -0.62 2.54
N VAL A 63 8.73 0.72 2.48
CA VAL A 63 8.27 1.41 1.26
C VAL A 63 9.28 1.20 0.13
N ASP A 64 10.57 1.37 0.38
CA ASP A 64 11.63 1.16 -0.63
C ASP A 64 11.60 -0.27 -1.18
N LYS A 65 11.47 -1.27 -0.31
CA LYS A 65 11.38 -2.68 -0.72
C LYS A 65 10.10 -2.97 -1.48
N ALA A 66 8.95 -2.41 -1.05
CA ALA A 66 7.68 -2.53 -1.76
C ALA A 66 7.79 -1.99 -3.19
N VAL A 67 8.34 -0.79 -3.35
CA VAL A 67 8.50 -0.16 -4.67
C VAL A 67 9.43 -0.97 -5.58
N ALA A 68 10.54 -1.48 -5.03
CA ALA A 68 11.47 -2.32 -5.78
C ALA A 68 10.78 -3.59 -6.30
N MET A 69 9.97 -4.24 -5.47
CA MET A 69 9.19 -5.42 -5.85
C MET A 69 8.11 -5.07 -6.89
N LEU A 70 7.34 -4.01 -6.67
CA LEU A 70 6.22 -3.64 -7.54
C LEU A 70 6.67 -3.22 -8.95
N ARG A 71 7.92 -2.80 -9.10
CA ARG A 71 8.53 -2.53 -10.41
C ARG A 71 8.64 -3.79 -11.27
N LEU A 72 8.64 -4.98 -10.66
CA LEU A 72 8.68 -6.26 -11.36
C LEU A 72 7.29 -6.72 -11.83
N VAL A 73 6.21 -6.05 -11.38
CA VAL A 73 4.85 -6.38 -11.81
C VAL A 73 4.66 -5.90 -13.27
N PRO A 74 4.32 -6.78 -14.23
CA PRO A 74 4.30 -6.44 -15.64
C PRO A 74 3.26 -5.37 -16.01
N ASN A 75 2.12 -5.37 -15.33
CA ASN A 75 1.01 -4.47 -15.62
C ASN A 75 0.28 -4.11 -14.33
N LEU A 76 0.19 -2.80 -14.03
CA LEU A 76 -0.53 -2.23 -12.90
C LEU A 76 -1.75 -1.39 -13.35
N ARG A 77 -2.04 -1.34 -14.65
CA ARG A 77 -3.05 -0.45 -15.25
C ARG A 77 -4.36 -1.16 -15.54
N SER A 78 -4.36 -2.48 -15.68
CA SER A 78 -5.56 -3.25 -15.99
C SER A 78 -5.53 -4.63 -15.35
N ASN A 79 -6.72 -5.22 -15.25
CA ASN A 79 -6.91 -6.61 -14.92
C ASN A 79 -7.10 -7.40 -16.22
N THR A 80 -6.53 -8.60 -16.29
CA THR A 80 -6.73 -9.57 -17.39
C THR A 80 -7.69 -10.69 -17.01
N VAL A 81 -8.14 -10.72 -15.76
CA VAL A 81 -9.13 -11.65 -15.22
C VAL A 81 -10.29 -10.82 -14.67
N ASP A 82 -11.51 -11.20 -15.01
CA ASP A 82 -12.74 -10.44 -14.69
C ASP A 82 -13.35 -10.81 -13.32
N ASP A 83 -12.59 -11.52 -12.48
CA ASP A 83 -13.04 -11.86 -11.14
C ASP A 83 -12.93 -10.63 -10.23
N ALA A 84 -14.04 -9.93 -10.10
CA ALA A 84 -14.32 -9.02 -9.00
C ALA A 84 -14.43 -9.80 -7.68
N MET A 85 -13.36 -10.48 -7.27
CA MET A 85 -13.27 -11.00 -5.91
C MET A 85 -13.09 -9.81 -4.97
N GLU A 86 -14.04 -9.63 -4.05
CA GLU A 86 -13.77 -8.85 -2.86
C GLU A 86 -12.57 -9.49 -2.17
N VAL A 87 -11.42 -8.80 -2.22
CA VAL A 87 -10.24 -9.21 -1.47
C VAL A 87 -10.64 -9.16 -0.01
N ASP A 88 -10.77 -10.34 0.60
CA ASP A 88 -11.01 -10.44 2.03
C ASP A 88 -9.83 -9.79 2.74
N SER A 89 -10.11 -8.61 3.30
CA SER A 89 -9.12 -7.80 4.01
C SER A 89 -8.59 -8.49 5.27
N ASP A 90 -9.22 -9.58 5.71
CA ASP A 90 -8.77 -10.41 6.81
C ASP A 90 -7.77 -11.50 6.40
N ILE A 91 -7.50 -11.70 5.10
CA ILE A 91 -6.46 -12.65 4.66
C ILE A 91 -5.09 -12.11 5.07
N VAL A 92 -4.49 -12.79 6.04
CA VAL A 92 -3.09 -12.59 6.40
C VAL A 92 -2.25 -13.24 5.31
N LEU A 93 -1.55 -12.41 4.55
CA LEU A 93 -0.61 -12.88 3.52
C LEU A 93 0.75 -13.00 4.20
N ASP A 94 1.13 -14.26 4.48
CA ASP A 94 2.28 -14.64 5.31
C ASP A 94 3.62 -14.18 4.73
N ASP A 95 3.70 -13.88 3.43
CA ASP A 95 4.86 -13.26 2.81
C ASP A 95 4.51 -12.43 1.56
N VAL A 96 5.54 -11.81 0.99
CA VAL A 96 5.49 -10.91 -0.16
C VAL A 96 5.14 -11.64 -1.45
N ALA A 97 5.68 -12.84 -1.63
CA ALA A 97 5.45 -13.64 -2.83
C ALA A 97 3.97 -14.03 -2.87
N ASN A 98 3.44 -14.53 -1.76
CA ASN A 98 2.02 -14.81 -1.56
C ASN A 98 1.16 -13.56 -1.79
N PHE A 99 1.62 -12.38 -1.36
CA PHE A 99 0.88 -11.15 -1.61
C PHE A 99 0.79 -10.81 -3.10
N VAL A 100 1.89 -10.79 -3.84
CA VAL A 100 1.87 -10.45 -5.27
C VAL A 100 1.21 -11.53 -6.10
N ASP A 101 1.48 -12.80 -5.78
CA ASP A 101 0.91 -13.96 -6.46
C ASP A 101 -0.62 -13.99 -6.33
N HIS A 102 -1.16 -13.49 -5.21
CA HIS A 102 -2.60 -13.31 -5.04
C HIS A 102 -3.22 -12.39 -6.10
N TYR A 103 -2.45 -11.44 -6.67
CA TYR A 103 -2.94 -10.49 -7.67
C TYR A 103 -2.45 -10.80 -9.10
N VAL A 104 -2.02 -12.04 -9.39
CA VAL A 104 -1.69 -12.42 -10.77
C VAL A 104 -2.91 -12.20 -11.67
N GLY A 105 -2.71 -11.41 -12.73
CA GLY A 105 -3.78 -11.01 -13.65
C GLY A 105 -4.72 -9.92 -13.11
N ARG A 106 -4.49 -9.39 -11.91
CA ARG A 106 -5.29 -8.34 -11.25
C ARG A 106 -4.45 -7.12 -10.86
N GLY A 107 -3.70 -6.63 -11.85
CA GLY A 107 -2.71 -5.57 -11.66
C GLY A 107 -3.28 -4.24 -11.18
N LEU A 108 -4.48 -3.87 -11.66
CA LEU A 108 -5.16 -2.65 -11.24
C LEU A 108 -5.66 -2.77 -9.78
N ASP A 109 -6.19 -3.93 -9.40
CA ASP A 109 -6.64 -4.16 -8.02
C ASP A 109 -5.46 -4.12 -7.04
N LEU A 110 -4.31 -4.69 -7.43
CA LEU A 110 -3.06 -4.59 -6.67
C LEU A 110 -2.63 -3.14 -6.51
N HIS A 111 -2.65 -2.37 -7.61
CA HIS A 111 -2.29 -0.96 -7.60
C HIS A 111 -3.13 -0.17 -6.59
N GLU A 112 -4.44 -0.38 -6.56
CA GLU A 112 -5.35 0.32 -5.65
C GLU A 112 -5.06 -0.01 -4.17
N HIS A 113 -4.73 -1.26 -3.86
CA HIS A 113 -4.32 -1.67 -2.51
C HIS A 113 -2.99 -1.05 -2.10
N VAL A 114 -2.00 -1.07 -2.99
CA VAL A 114 -0.70 -0.44 -2.80
C VAL A 114 -0.87 1.07 -2.58
N CYS A 115 -1.72 1.74 -3.36
CA CYS A 115 -2.00 3.16 -3.20
C CYS A 115 -2.53 3.49 -1.80
N LEU A 116 -3.43 2.68 -1.25
CA LEU A 116 -3.90 2.86 0.13
C LEU A 116 -2.76 2.68 1.16
N ALA A 117 -1.93 1.64 0.98
CA ALA A 117 -0.80 1.39 1.88
C ALA A 117 0.22 2.56 1.83
N PHE A 118 0.56 3.03 0.64
CA PHE A 118 1.49 4.15 0.43
C PHE A 118 0.93 5.48 0.93
N CYS A 119 -0.36 5.75 0.73
CA CYS A 119 -1.02 6.93 1.28
C CYS A 119 -0.85 6.98 2.80
N ARG A 120 -1.13 5.87 3.50
CA ARG A 120 -0.96 5.75 4.95
C ARG A 120 0.51 5.84 5.37
N ALA A 121 1.41 5.28 4.58
CA ALA A 121 2.84 5.36 4.86
C ALA A 121 3.38 6.80 4.81
N VAL A 122 2.88 7.62 3.88
CA VAL A 122 3.22 9.05 3.77
C VAL A 122 2.61 9.85 4.92
N GLU A 123 1.37 9.57 5.32
CA GLU A 123 0.74 10.19 6.50
C GLU A 123 1.55 9.96 7.78
N MET A 124 2.11 8.75 7.93
CA MET A 124 2.80 8.35 9.16
C MET A 124 4.29 8.71 9.21
N SER A 125 4.91 8.88 8.05
CA SER A 125 6.34 9.16 7.89
C SER A 125 6.59 10.00 6.64
N SER A 126 7.03 11.25 6.84
CA SER A 126 7.41 12.14 5.74
C SER A 126 8.57 11.59 4.90
N PHE A 127 9.41 10.72 5.47
CA PHE A 127 10.53 10.08 4.76
C PHE A 127 10.08 9.10 3.67
N SER A 128 8.82 8.65 3.69
CA SER A 128 8.26 7.73 2.69
C SER A 128 7.94 8.44 1.36
N LEU A 129 7.79 9.76 1.36
CA LEU A 129 7.27 10.51 0.21
C LEU A 129 8.12 10.32 -1.06
N SER A 130 9.45 10.42 -0.95
CA SER A 130 10.34 10.26 -2.10
C SER A 130 10.20 8.87 -2.75
N SER A 131 10.12 7.83 -1.93
CA SER A 131 9.94 6.44 -2.36
C SER A 131 8.59 6.25 -3.05
N VAL A 132 7.52 6.78 -2.47
CA VAL A 132 6.18 6.73 -3.08
C VAL A 132 6.13 7.52 -4.40
N LEU A 133 6.80 8.66 -4.51
CA LEU A 133 6.91 9.37 -5.79
C LEU A 133 7.69 8.56 -6.83
N SER A 134 8.66 7.75 -6.42
CA SER A 134 9.40 6.86 -7.32
C SER A 134 8.56 5.69 -7.85
N TYR A 135 7.52 5.28 -7.12
CA TYR A 135 6.52 4.31 -7.58
C TYR A 135 5.70 4.86 -8.74
N PHE A 136 5.17 6.08 -8.57
CA PHE A 136 4.36 6.75 -9.59
C PHE A 136 5.14 7.19 -10.84
N LYS A 137 6.45 6.92 -10.91
CA LYS A 137 7.21 7.03 -12.17
C LYS A 137 6.90 5.91 -13.16
N PHE A 138 6.38 4.78 -12.69
CA PHE A 138 6.03 3.64 -13.53
C PHE A 138 4.59 3.14 -13.33
N ALA A 139 4.00 3.37 -12.15
CA ALA A 139 2.60 3.08 -11.87
C ALA A 139 1.67 4.20 -12.36
N PRO A 140 0.40 3.90 -12.68
CA PRO A 140 -0.57 4.93 -13.06
C PRO A 140 -1.02 5.77 -11.85
N ALA A 141 -1.93 6.73 -12.08
CA ALA A 141 -2.57 7.46 -11.00
C ALA A 141 -3.45 6.51 -10.16
N PRO A 142 -3.65 6.77 -8.85
CA PRO A 142 -4.46 5.91 -7.97
C PRO A 142 -5.88 5.66 -8.47
N PHE A 143 -6.38 6.52 -9.35
CA PHE A 143 -7.71 6.51 -9.94
C PHE A 143 -7.73 6.02 -11.40
N GLU A 144 -6.72 5.25 -11.84
CA GLU A 144 -6.64 4.72 -13.21
C GLU A 144 -7.92 4.01 -13.66
N ARG A 145 -8.67 3.38 -12.74
CA ARG A 145 -9.95 2.73 -13.03
C ARG A 145 -10.97 3.67 -13.70
N PHE A 146 -10.90 4.97 -13.42
CA PHE A 146 -11.83 5.97 -13.97
C PHE A 146 -11.46 6.39 -15.40
N SER A 147 -10.25 6.03 -15.87
CA SER A 147 -9.79 6.39 -17.21
C SER A 147 -10.63 5.70 -18.29
N GLY A 148 -11.53 6.46 -18.93
CA GLY A 148 -12.25 6.05 -20.13
C GLY A 148 -13.44 5.12 -19.92
N ASN A 149 -13.95 4.98 -18.68
CA ASN A 149 -15.07 4.10 -18.35
C ASN A 149 -16.27 4.88 -17.79
N GLU A 150 -17.49 4.45 -18.13
CA GLU A 150 -18.67 4.73 -17.31
C GLU A 150 -18.52 3.93 -16.01
N VAL A 151 -18.58 4.61 -14.87
CA VAL A 151 -18.31 4.00 -13.57
C VAL A 151 -19.59 3.97 -12.74
N MET A 152 -20.09 2.76 -12.48
CA MET A 152 -21.16 2.57 -11.51
C MET A 152 -20.68 2.94 -10.10
N VAL A 153 -21.49 3.68 -9.34
CA VAL A 153 -21.14 4.08 -7.98
C VAL A 153 -21.20 2.87 -7.05
N GLU A 154 -20.08 2.18 -6.94
CA GLU A 154 -19.89 1.02 -6.06
C GLU A 154 -18.94 1.32 -4.89
N PRO A 155 -19.00 0.54 -3.79
CA PRO A 155 -18.12 0.75 -2.64
C PRO A 155 -16.62 0.76 -2.99
N HIS A 156 -16.21 -0.05 -3.97
CA HIS A 156 -14.82 -0.14 -4.42
C HIS A 156 -14.38 1.15 -5.15
N VAL A 157 -15.22 1.69 -6.04
CA VAL A 157 -15.03 2.98 -6.73
C VAL A 157 -14.89 4.12 -5.73
N LEU A 158 -15.77 4.18 -4.74
CA LEU A 158 -15.69 5.20 -3.68
C LEU A 158 -14.40 5.09 -2.87
N ARG A 159 -13.88 3.88 -2.66
CA ARG A 159 -12.59 3.65 -1.99
C ARG A 159 -11.45 4.24 -2.83
N VAL A 160 -11.43 3.98 -4.13
CA VAL A 160 -10.43 4.53 -5.07
C VAL A 160 -10.46 6.05 -5.05
N ALA A 161 -11.65 6.66 -5.20
CA ALA A 161 -11.81 8.12 -5.14
C ALA A 161 -11.27 8.69 -3.83
N ARG A 162 -11.63 8.09 -2.68
CA ARG A 162 -11.15 8.52 -1.36
C ARG A 162 -9.63 8.41 -1.22
N ILE A 163 -9.00 7.34 -1.73
CA ILE A 163 -7.54 7.18 -1.70
C ILE A 163 -6.88 8.31 -2.50
N SER A 164 -7.38 8.58 -3.70
CA SER A 164 -6.90 9.66 -4.56
C SER A 164 -6.98 11.01 -3.85
N TYR A 165 -8.13 11.36 -3.30
CA TYR A 165 -8.29 12.62 -2.55
C TYR A 165 -7.36 12.70 -1.34
N ARG A 166 -7.05 11.59 -0.65
CA ARG A 166 -6.09 11.61 0.46
C ARG A 166 -4.68 11.93 0.00
N PHE A 167 -4.22 11.38 -1.12
CA PHE A 167 -2.96 11.84 -1.72
C PHE A 167 -2.97 13.33 -2.00
N LEU A 168 -4.03 13.83 -2.64
CA LEU A 168 -4.18 15.25 -2.93
C LEU A 168 -4.10 16.12 -1.66
N LEU A 169 -4.76 15.71 -0.58
CA LEU A 169 -4.75 16.45 0.69
C LEU A 169 -3.41 16.36 1.44
N LEU A 170 -2.67 15.27 1.29
CA LEU A 170 -1.37 15.07 1.95
C LEU A 170 -0.30 16.05 1.48
N LYS A 171 -0.20 16.22 0.16
CA LYS A 171 0.76 17.12 -0.51
C LYS A 171 0.13 17.75 -1.75
N PRO A 172 -0.79 18.73 -1.58
CA PRO A 172 -1.50 19.34 -2.70
C PRO A 172 -0.55 19.91 -3.76
N GLU A 173 0.55 20.52 -3.34
CA GLU A 173 1.56 21.13 -4.19
C GLU A 173 2.29 20.14 -5.12
N ILE A 174 2.25 18.86 -4.78
CA ILE A 174 2.85 17.76 -5.55
C ILE A 174 1.76 17.02 -6.34
N PHE A 175 0.76 16.46 -5.65
CA PHE A 175 -0.17 15.51 -6.27
C PHE A 175 -1.21 16.17 -7.19
N SER A 176 -1.48 17.47 -7.03
CA SER A 176 -2.30 18.21 -8.01
C SER A 176 -1.63 18.33 -9.38
N LYS A 177 -0.29 18.26 -9.44
CA LYS A 177 0.51 18.41 -10.67
C LYS A 177 1.03 17.08 -11.21
N LEU A 178 1.00 16.04 -10.39
CA LEU A 178 1.54 14.73 -10.76
C LEU A 178 0.61 13.97 -11.71
N TRP A 179 -0.70 14.20 -11.61
CA TRP A 179 -1.73 13.48 -12.37
C TRP A 179 -2.70 14.45 -13.02
N ASP A 180 -3.34 13.98 -14.10
CA ASP A 180 -4.51 14.66 -14.67
C ASP A 180 -5.77 14.23 -13.91
N TRP A 181 -6.45 15.20 -13.30
CA TRP A 181 -7.65 14.99 -12.49
C TRP A 181 -8.95 15.16 -13.29
N SER A 182 -8.85 15.44 -14.60
CA SER A 182 -9.98 15.65 -15.52
C SER A 182 -11.04 14.55 -15.41
N CYS A 183 -10.63 13.29 -15.25
CA CYS A 183 -11.56 12.16 -15.10
C CYS A 183 -12.61 12.38 -14.01
N PHE A 184 -12.27 13.02 -12.87
CA PHE A 184 -13.25 13.30 -11.80
C PHE A 184 -14.31 14.34 -12.18
N LEU A 185 -14.01 15.21 -13.15
CA LEU A 185 -14.95 16.19 -13.70
C LEU A 185 -15.83 15.57 -14.79
N GLU A 186 -15.32 14.54 -15.44
CA GLU A 186 -15.98 13.82 -16.54
C GLU A 186 -16.84 12.65 -16.06
N LEU A 187 -16.71 12.23 -14.80
CA LEU A 187 -17.55 11.19 -14.20
C LEU A 187 -19.02 11.58 -14.29
N GLN A 188 -19.74 10.93 -15.20
CA GLN A 188 -21.19 10.99 -15.25
C GLN A 188 -21.74 9.88 -14.35
N PRO A 189 -22.58 10.19 -13.35
CA PRO A 189 -23.29 9.15 -12.63
C PRO A 189 -24.26 8.45 -13.59
N CYS A 190 -24.12 7.13 -13.75
CA CYS A 190 -25.14 6.29 -14.36
C CYS A 190 -26.43 6.29 -13.53
#